data_AF-A0A2A5M543-F1
#
_entry.id   AF-A0A2A5M543-F1
#
_cell.length_a   1.000
_cell.length_b   1.000
_cell.length_c   1.000
_cell.angle_alpha   90.00
_cell.angle_beta   90.00
_cell.angle_gamma   90.00
#
_symmetry.space_group_name_H-M   'P 1'
#
loop_
_entity.id
_entity.type
_entity.pdbx_description
1 polymer ?
#
loop_
_entity_poly.entity_id
_entity_poly.type
_entity_poly.pdbx_seq_one_letter_code
_entity_poly.pdbx_strand_id
1 'polypeptide(L)'
;MPSLEEIQSQISDFSNAKNIFSRKEIKALPDILWENEKVKKAAQGTYNLATGLLVATDKRLIFIDKGIFSLKVETFLYDKISSIEYSTGLMFGEIVIYASGNKAKIKNMEKNETKEM
;
A
#
# COMPACT_ATOMS: atom_id res chain seq x y z
N MET A 1 -4.17 -1.95 -18.49
CA MET A 1 -4.11 -1.92 -17.00
C MET A 1 -4.44 -3.31 -16.49
N PRO A 2 -3.95 -3.75 -15.33
CA PRO A 2 -4.21 -5.11 -14.81
C PRO A 2 -5.70 -5.29 -14.46
N SER A 3 -6.23 -6.50 -14.67
CA SER A 3 -7.61 -6.83 -14.29
C SER A 3 -7.73 -7.04 -12.77
N LEU A 4 -8.96 -6.93 -12.23
CA LEU A 4 -9.20 -7.20 -10.81
C LEU A 4 -8.84 -8.65 -10.44
N GLU A 5 -9.09 -9.61 -11.32
CA GLU A 5 -8.74 -11.02 -11.11
C GLU A 5 -7.23 -11.23 -11.06
N GLU A 6 -6.48 -10.58 -11.94
CA GLU A 6 -5.01 -10.62 -11.94
C GLU A 6 -4.44 -10.04 -10.64
N ILE A 7 -4.97 -8.90 -10.18
CA ILE A 7 -4.57 -8.26 -8.92
C ILE A 7 -4.90 -9.16 -7.73
N GLN A 8 -6.09 -9.78 -7.73
CA GLN A 8 -6.47 -10.70 -6.68
C GLN A 8 -5.54 -11.92 -6.65
N SER A 9 -5.23 -12.50 -7.81
CA SER A 9 -4.26 -13.60 -7.89
C SER A 9 -2.88 -13.20 -7.37
N GLN A 10 -2.40 -11.98 -7.62
CA GLN A 10 -1.12 -11.49 -7.12
C GLN A 10 -1.09 -11.34 -5.60
N ILE A 11 -2.22 -10.97 -5.00
CA ILE A 11 -2.36 -10.74 -3.56
C ILE A 11 -2.70 -12.04 -2.80
N SER A 12 -3.18 -13.09 -3.48
CA SER A 12 -3.58 -14.39 -2.87
C SER A 12 -2.48 -15.06 -2.08
N ASP A 13 -1.24 -14.82 -2.49
CA ASP A 13 -0.05 -15.41 -1.87
C ASP A 13 0.38 -14.65 -0.61
N PHE A 14 -0.28 -13.54 -0.27
CA PHE A 14 0.05 -12.75 0.91
C PHE A 14 -0.64 -13.32 2.15
N SER A 15 0.08 -13.30 3.28
CA SER A 15 -0.38 -13.84 4.57
C SER A 15 -1.71 -13.24 5.07
N ASN A 16 -2.07 -12.05 4.58
CA ASN A 16 -3.26 -11.27 4.93
C ASN A 16 -4.29 -11.17 3.79
N ALA A 17 -4.14 -11.93 2.70
CA ALA A 17 -4.93 -11.80 1.47
C ALA A 17 -6.45 -11.73 1.71
N LYS A 18 -6.99 -12.61 2.58
CA LYS A 18 -8.42 -12.64 2.94
C LYS A 18 -8.95 -11.32 3.52
N ASN A 19 -8.14 -10.62 4.31
CA ASN A 19 -8.52 -9.34 4.94
C ASN A 19 -8.42 -8.16 3.97
N ILE A 20 -7.68 -8.33 2.87
CA ILE A 20 -7.43 -7.29 1.87
C ILE A 20 -8.39 -7.41 0.68
N PHE A 21 -8.74 -8.62 0.25
CA PHE A 21 -9.56 -8.83 -0.96
C PHE A 21 -10.95 -8.21 -0.94
N SER A 22 -11.59 -8.13 0.23
CA SER A 22 -12.93 -7.54 0.37
C SER A 22 -12.91 -6.00 0.37
N ARG A 23 -11.73 -5.39 0.39
CA ARG A 23 -11.57 -3.95 0.56
C ARG A 23 -11.90 -3.16 -0.69
N LYS A 24 -12.43 -1.96 -0.48
CA LYS A 24 -12.84 -1.06 -1.57
C LYS A 24 -11.63 -0.55 -2.34
N GLU A 25 -10.49 -0.44 -1.67
CA GLU A 25 -9.18 -0.03 -2.18
C GLU A 25 -8.69 -1.00 -3.26
N ILE A 26 -8.80 -2.32 -3.03
CA ILE A 26 -8.43 -3.34 -4.04
C ILE A 26 -9.28 -3.22 -5.29
N LYS A 27 -10.57 -2.96 -5.13
CA LYS A 27 -11.48 -2.76 -6.26
C LYS A 27 -11.15 -1.49 -7.06
N ALA A 28 -10.41 -0.54 -6.48
CA ALA A 28 -9.96 0.67 -7.16
C ALA A 28 -8.58 0.50 -7.83
N LEU A 29 -7.79 -0.52 -7.46
CA LEU A 29 -6.45 -0.74 -8.03
C LEU A 29 -6.42 -0.88 -9.55
N PRO A 30 -7.36 -1.57 -10.24
CA PRO A 30 -7.37 -1.65 -11.70
C PRO A 30 -7.34 -0.28 -12.39
N ASP A 31 -8.00 0.73 -11.79
CA ASP A 31 -8.09 2.09 -12.32
C ASP A 31 -6.86 2.96 -11.97
N ILE A 32 -6.03 2.51 -11.03
CA ILE A 32 -4.87 3.25 -10.49
C ILE A 32 -3.56 2.72 -11.07
N LEU A 33 -3.46 1.41 -11.29
CA LEU A 33 -2.27 0.73 -11.80
C LEU A 33 -2.05 1.04 -13.27
N TRP A 34 -0.80 1.32 -13.64
CA TRP A 34 -0.41 1.53 -15.02
C TRP A 34 -0.43 0.22 -15.81
N GLU A 35 -0.33 0.34 -17.14
CA GLU A 35 -0.10 -0.83 -17.97
C GLU A 35 1.18 -1.58 -17.57
N ASN A 36 1.04 -2.90 -17.48
CA ASN A 36 2.09 -3.83 -17.06
C ASN A 36 2.71 -3.52 -15.69
N GLU A 37 2.01 -2.82 -14.81
CA GLU A 37 2.39 -2.65 -13.41
C GLU A 37 1.86 -3.83 -12.59
N LYS A 38 2.71 -4.46 -11.78
CA LYS A 38 2.37 -5.65 -10.99
C LYS A 38 2.45 -5.35 -9.50
N VAL A 39 1.41 -5.75 -8.76
CA VAL A 39 1.42 -5.69 -7.30
C VAL A 39 2.39 -6.74 -6.76
N LYS A 40 3.26 -6.30 -5.85
CA LYS A 40 4.27 -7.14 -5.19
C LYS A 40 3.91 -7.41 -3.74
N LYS A 41 3.41 -6.40 -3.03
CA LYS A 41 2.93 -6.49 -1.65
C LYS A 41 1.83 -5.48 -1.37
N ALA A 42 0.99 -5.77 -0.40
CA ALA A 42 -0.02 -4.85 0.10
C ALA A 42 -0.15 -5.00 1.62
N ALA A 43 -0.20 -3.87 2.32
CA ALA A 43 -0.31 -3.81 3.76
C ALA A 43 -1.31 -2.73 4.16
N GLN A 44 -2.10 -3.00 5.21
CA GLN A 44 -3.03 -2.00 5.72
C GLN A 44 -2.28 -1.03 6.65
N GLY A 45 -2.57 0.26 6.53
CA GLY A 45 -2.04 1.24 7.48
C GLY A 45 -2.89 2.50 7.58
N THR A 46 -2.56 3.33 8.56
CA THR A 46 -3.14 4.66 8.75
C THR A 46 -2.16 5.72 8.28
N TYR A 47 -2.59 6.59 7.38
CA TYR A 47 -1.82 7.73 6.89
C TYR A 47 -2.70 8.99 6.91
N ASN A 48 -2.19 10.11 7.44
CA ASN A 48 -2.92 11.37 7.57
C ASN A 48 -4.34 11.22 8.15
N LEU A 49 -4.48 10.45 9.23
CA LEU A 49 -5.74 10.13 9.93
C LEU A 49 -6.74 9.26 9.15
N ALA A 50 -6.39 8.80 7.95
CA ALA A 50 -7.20 7.89 7.17
C ALA A 50 -6.60 6.48 7.15
N THR A 51 -7.45 5.47 7.24
CA THR A 51 -7.05 4.07 7.11
C THR A 51 -7.17 3.67 5.66
N GLY A 52 -6.09 3.14 5.09
CA GLY A 52 -6.00 2.77 3.70
C GLY A 52 -5.08 1.59 3.47
N LEU A 53 -4.70 1.40 2.22
CA LEU A 53 -3.84 0.33 1.76
C LEU A 53 -2.56 0.91 1.17
N LEU A 54 -1.43 0.51 1.72
CA LEU A 54 -0.11 0.74 1.12
C LEU A 54 0.21 -0.45 0.21
N VAL A 55 0.45 -0.18 -1.06
CA VAL A 55 0.70 -1.18 -2.10
C VAL A 55 2.08 -0.93 -2.68
N ALA A 56 2.95 -1.92 -2.60
CA ALA A 56 4.22 -1.93 -3.31
C ALA A 56 4.04 -2.63 -4.66
N THR A 57 4.42 -1.95 -5.74
CA THR A 57 4.43 -2.52 -7.09
C THR A 57 5.85 -2.74 -7.59
N ASP A 58 6.02 -3.25 -8.79
CA ASP A 58 7.32 -3.28 -9.47
C ASP A 58 7.81 -1.89 -9.95
N LYS A 59 6.98 -0.84 -9.83
CA LYS A 59 7.30 0.51 -10.32
C LYS A 59 7.33 1.59 -9.23
N ARG A 60 6.48 1.50 -8.20
CA ARG A 60 6.32 2.54 -7.16
C ARG A 60 5.59 2.01 -5.92
N LEU A 61 5.58 2.82 -4.87
CA LEU A 61 4.64 2.66 -3.75
C LEU A 61 3.40 3.49 -4.01
N ILE A 62 2.24 2.96 -3.64
CA ILE A 62 0.95 3.61 -3.78
C ILE A 62 0.20 3.50 -2.45
N PHE A 63 -0.21 4.62 -1.87
CA PHE A 63 -1.14 4.62 -0.75
C PHE A 63 -2.55 4.97 -1.24
N ILE A 64 -3.52 4.14 -0.92
CA ILE A 64 -4.92 4.29 -1.37
C ILE A 64 -5.81 4.40 -0.14
N ASP A 65 -6.52 5.51 -0.03
CA ASP A 65 -7.60 5.72 0.94
C ASP A 65 -8.92 5.88 0.17
N LYS A 66 -9.86 4.94 0.39
CA LYS A 66 -11.19 4.97 -0.23
C LYS A 66 -12.27 5.15 0.83
N GLY A 67 -12.57 6.42 1.10
CA GLY A 67 -13.75 6.85 1.84
C GLY A 67 -15.06 6.56 1.09
N ILE A 68 -16.19 6.91 1.72
CA ILE A 68 -17.53 6.66 1.14
C ILE A 68 -17.74 7.46 -0.15
N PHE A 69 -17.22 8.69 -0.22
CA PHE A 69 -17.39 9.61 -1.35
C PHE A 69 -16.06 10.16 -1.91
N SER A 70 -14.92 9.69 -1.38
CA SER A 70 -13.60 10.21 -1.75
C SER A 70 -12.62 9.08 -2.03
N LEU A 71 -11.83 9.23 -3.09
CA LEU A 71 -10.67 8.38 -3.38
C LEU A 71 -9.43 9.27 -3.31
N LYS A 72 -8.53 8.96 -2.39
CA LYS A 72 -7.22 9.60 -2.29
C LYS A 72 -6.16 8.57 -2.69
N VAL A 73 -5.28 8.96 -3.60
CA VAL A 73 -4.18 8.14 -4.07
C VAL A 73 -2.91 8.96 -3.96
N GLU A 74 -1.95 8.47 -3.19
CA GLU A 74 -0.62 9.05 -3.12
C GLU A 74 0.40 8.08 -3.70
N THR A 75 1.33 8.59 -4.50
CA THR A 75 2.32 7.79 -5.21
C THR A 75 3.71 8.22 -4.81
N PHE A 76 4.57 7.25 -4.50
CA PHE A 76 5.99 7.46 -4.24
C PHE A 76 6.79 6.66 -5.27
N LEU A 77 7.30 7.35 -6.29
CA LEU A 77 8.18 6.72 -7.28
C LEU A 77 9.50 6.32 -6.62
N TYR A 78 10.00 5.12 -6.93
CA TYR A 78 11.21 4.61 -6.29
C TYR A 78 12.44 5.50 -6.55
N ASP A 79 12.54 6.15 -7.71
CA ASP A 79 13.62 7.09 -8.04
C ASP A 79 13.54 8.42 -7.25
N LYS A 80 12.40 8.70 -6.61
CA LYS A 80 12.15 9.89 -5.79
C LYS A 80 12.24 9.63 -4.30
N ILE A 81 12.28 8.36 -3.89
CA ILE A 81 12.42 7.97 -2.49
C ILE A 81 13.90 8.05 -2.10
N SER A 82 14.22 8.86 -1.11
CA SER A 82 15.57 8.98 -0.57
C SER A 82 15.86 7.90 0.47
N SER A 83 14.85 7.52 1.27
CA SER A 83 14.96 6.48 2.29
C SER A 83 13.60 5.96 2.71
N ILE A 84 13.60 4.71 3.19
CA ILE A 84 12.47 4.07 3.87
C ILE A 84 12.97 3.58 5.22
N GLU A 85 12.30 4.00 6.28
CA GLU A 85 12.54 3.53 7.64
C GLU A 85 11.32 2.75 8.10
N TYR A 86 11.51 1.71 8.90
CA TYR A 86 10.41 1.02 9.56
C TYR A 86 10.72 0.81 11.03
N SER A 87 9.67 0.74 11.85
CA SER A 87 9.80 0.30 13.24
C SER A 87 8.61 -0.58 13.61
N THR A 88 8.84 -1.56 14.47
CA THR A 88 7.80 -2.46 14.94
C THR A 88 7.76 -2.49 16.45
N GLY A 89 6.59 -2.28 17.03
CA GLY A 89 6.29 -2.58 18.43
C GLY A 89 5.90 -4.04 18.64
N LEU A 90 5.27 -4.31 19.78
CA LEU A 90 4.79 -5.67 20.14
C LEU A 90 3.73 -6.18 19.17
N MET A 91 2.76 -5.34 18.78
CA MET A 91 1.64 -5.70 17.88
C MET A 91 1.64 -4.94 16.55
N PHE A 92 1.95 -3.65 16.55
CA PHE A 92 1.87 -2.80 15.35
C PHE A 92 3.22 -2.24 14.96
N GLY A 93 3.36 -1.86 13.69
CA GLY A 93 4.51 -1.14 13.17
C GLY A 93 4.14 0.15 12.46
N GLU A 94 5.19 0.86 12.05
CA GLU A 94 5.13 2.03 11.18
C GLU A 94 6.21 1.97 10.11
N ILE A 95 5.89 2.53 8.94
CA ILE A 95 6.81 2.79 7.83
C ILE A 95 6.85 4.29 7.59
N VAL A 96 8.05 4.81 7.41
CA VAL A 96 8.32 6.21 7.11
C VAL A 96 9.04 6.28 5.77
N ILE A 97 8.39 6.91 4.80
CA ILE A 97 8.91 7.11 3.45
C ILE A 97 9.34 8.56 3.34
N TYR A 98 10.60 8.79 2.99
CA TYR A 98 11.13 10.10 2.66
C TYR A 98 11.30 10.19 1.15
N ALA A 99 10.61 11.13 0.51
CA ALA A 99 10.63 11.28 -0.94
C ALA A 99 10.55 12.75 -1.37
N SER A 100 11.50 13.21 -2.17
CA SER A 100 11.52 14.56 -2.80
C SER A 100 11.04 15.71 -1.90
N GLY A 101 11.54 15.77 -0.66
CA GLY A 101 11.20 16.81 0.33
C GLY A 101 9.91 16.58 1.13
N ASN A 102 9.19 15.48 0.88
CA ASN A 102 8.02 15.07 1.64
C ASN A 102 8.35 13.87 2.55
N LYS A 103 7.57 13.73 3.63
CA LYS A 103 7.65 12.63 4.59
C LYS A 103 6.27 12.00 4.77
N ALA A 104 6.10 10.77 4.31
CA ALA A 104 4.90 9.99 4.55
C ALA A 104 5.13 9.01 5.70
N LYS A 105 4.29 9.08 6.74
CA LYS A 105 4.37 8.17 7.89
C LYS A 105 3.09 7.33 7.96
N ILE A 106 3.22 6.05 7.60
CA ILE A 106 2.15 5.07 7.62
C ILE A 106 2.27 4.31 8.94
N LYS A 107 1.24 4.37 9.78
CA LYS A 107 1.20 3.80 11.14
C LYS A 107 0.19 2.67 11.26
N ASN A 108 0.16 2.03 12.42
CA ASN A 108 -0.83 1.01 12.80
C ASN A 108 -0.88 -0.16 11.80
N MET A 109 0.27 -0.46 11.19
CA MET A 109 0.43 -1.59 10.28
C MET A 109 0.60 -2.86 11.12
N GLU A 110 0.13 -4.01 10.64
CA GLU A 110 0.43 -5.26 11.32
C GLU A 110 1.95 -5.47 11.36
N LYS A 111 2.49 -5.97 12.47
CA LYS A 111 3.93 -6.16 12.64
C LYS A 111 4.55 -7.00 11.53
N ASN A 112 3.92 -8.10 11.14
CA ASN A 112 4.47 -9.01 10.12
C ASN A 112 4.47 -8.32 8.76
N GLU A 113 3.35 -7.68 8.40
CA GLU A 113 3.26 -6.87 7.18
C GLU A 113 4.31 -5.75 7.13
N THR A 114 4.55 -5.07 8.26
CA THR A 114 5.52 -3.97 8.35
C THR A 114 6.94 -4.43 8.02
N LYS A 115 7.34 -5.62 8.51
CA LYS A 115 8.69 -6.16 8.27
C LYS A 115 8.89 -6.63 6.83
N GLU A 116 7.81 -6.99 6.17
CA GLU A 116 7.83 -7.59 4.86
C GLU A 116 7.73 -6.55 3.73
N MET A 117 7.26 -5.34 4.02
CA MET A 117 7.12 -4.24 3.04
C MET A 117 8.45 -3.68 2.53
#